data_AF-A0A838U3L2-F1
#
_entry.id   AF-A0A838U3L2-F1
#
_cell.length_a   1.000
_cell.length_b   1.000
_cell.length_c   1.000
_cell.angle_alpha   90.00
_cell.angle_beta   90.00
_cell.angle_gamma   90.00
#
_symmetry.space_group_name_H-M   'P 1'
#
loop_
_entity.id
_entity.type
_entity.pdbx_description
1 polymer ?
#
loop_
_entity_poly.entity_id
_entity_poly.type
_entity_poly.pdbx_seq_one_letter_code
_entity_poly.pdbx_strand_id
1 'polypeptide(L)'
;MANVMQIANKIAEEFTTLSNIYRVLILMYLNNNNNSNWSKIKEFIEQSSGIVNPNTLHFHLKSLINMRYIKRSGSRDSITYKLDKENIPKFIIETIESKNNELSK
;
A
#
# COMPACT_ATOMS: atom_id res chain seq x y z
N MET A 1 -15.24 13.26 -7.49
CA MET A 1 -14.25 12.65 -6.59
C MET A 1 -13.99 11.23 -7.06
N ALA A 2 -12.74 10.90 -7.43
CA ALA A 2 -12.38 9.51 -7.73
C ALA A 2 -12.33 8.74 -6.41
N ASN A 3 -12.95 7.57 -6.35
CA ASN A 3 -12.87 6.71 -5.17
C ASN A 3 -11.44 6.11 -5.09
N VAL A 4 -10.81 6.09 -3.92
CA VAL A 4 -9.49 5.47 -3.67
C VAL A 4 -9.39 4.07 -4.31
N MET A 5 -10.48 3.30 -4.27
CA MET A 5 -10.57 1.98 -4.87
C MET A 5 -10.48 2.00 -6.40
N GLN A 6 -11.07 2.99 -7.07
CA GLN A 6 -11.01 3.13 -8.53
C GLN A 6 -9.58 3.43 -8.98
N ILE A 7 -8.86 4.27 -8.24
CA ILE A 7 -7.46 4.57 -8.47
C ILE A 7 -6.61 3.32 -8.27
N ALA A 8 -6.82 2.63 -7.15
CA ALA A 8 -6.02 1.46 -6.81
C ALA A 8 -6.22 0.31 -7.81
N ASN A 9 -7.43 0.13 -8.35
CA ASN A 9 -7.70 -0.82 -9.43
C ASN A 9 -6.96 -0.46 -10.73
N LYS A 10 -6.96 0.81 -11.15
CA LYS A 10 -6.23 1.23 -12.36
C LYS A 10 -4.74 0.94 -12.28
N ILE A 11 -4.12 1.25 -11.14
CA ILE A 11 -2.69 0.95 -10.90
C ILE A 11 -2.44 -0.57 -10.91
N ALA A 12 -3.36 -1.36 -10.34
CA ALA A 12 -3.23 -2.80 -10.33
C ALA A 12 -3.33 -3.41 -11.75
N GLU A 13 -4.20 -2.88 -12.59
CA GLU A 13 -4.34 -3.28 -14.00
C GLU A 13 -3.11 -2.91 -14.83
N GLU A 14 -2.48 -1.76 -14.57
CA GLU A 14 -1.30 -1.28 -15.30
C GLU A 14 -0.02 -2.08 -14.98
N PHE A 15 0.08 -2.71 -13.80
CA PHE A 15 1.30 -3.37 -13.36
C PHE A 15 1.05 -4.80 -12.86
N THR A 16 1.58 -5.79 -13.56
CA THR A 16 1.51 -7.23 -13.21
C THR A 16 2.02 -7.55 -11.79
N THR A 17 2.96 -6.76 -11.29
CA THR A 17 3.50 -6.89 -9.92
C THR A 17 2.53 -6.34 -8.86
N LEU A 18 1.71 -5.35 -9.22
CA LEU A 18 0.72 -4.68 -8.37
C LEU A 18 -0.73 -5.12 -8.64
N SER A 19 -0.95 -6.19 -9.41
CA SER A 19 -2.28 -6.71 -9.83
C SER A 19 -3.25 -7.11 -8.74
N ASN A 20 -2.93 -6.81 -7.49
CA ASN A 20 -3.85 -6.89 -6.39
C ASN A 20 -4.02 -5.51 -5.75
N ILE A 21 -5.27 -5.05 -5.72
CA ILE A 21 -5.68 -3.77 -5.16
C ILE A 21 -5.14 -3.51 -3.74
N TYR A 22 -5.04 -4.54 -2.89
CA TYR A 22 -4.52 -4.37 -1.54
C TYR A 22 -3.05 -3.97 -1.53
N ARG A 23 -2.24 -4.46 -2.48
CA ARG A 23 -0.83 -4.02 -2.59
C ARG A 23 -0.76 -2.54 -2.90
N VAL A 24 -1.61 -2.05 -3.80
CA VAL A 24 -1.67 -0.63 -4.16
C VAL A 24 -2.14 0.21 -2.96
N LEU A 25 -3.21 -0.21 -2.28
CA LEU A 25 -3.72 0.49 -1.09
C LEU A 25 -2.66 0.58 0.02
N ILE A 26 -1.90 -0.49 0.26
CA ILE A 26 -0.79 -0.50 1.23
C ILE A 26 0.27 0.53 0.82
N LEU A 27 0.68 0.55 -0.45
CA LEU A 27 1.70 1.49 -0.93
C LEU A 27 1.22 2.94 -0.86
N MET A 28 -0.03 3.22 -1.28
CA MET A 28 -0.64 4.55 -1.16
C MET A 28 -0.67 5.02 0.29
N TYR A 29 -1.11 4.16 1.21
CA TYR A 29 -1.17 4.47 2.63
C TYR A 29 0.21 4.76 3.21
N LEU A 30 1.19 3.89 2.95
CA LEU A 30 2.55 4.05 3.46
C LEU A 30 3.27 5.24 2.82
N ASN A 31 2.94 5.63 1.58
CA ASN A 31 3.47 6.84 0.97
C ASN A 31 3.05 8.10 1.74
N ASN A 32 1.81 8.11 2.25
CA ASN A 32 1.27 9.25 2.99
C ASN A 32 1.63 9.22 4.48
N ASN A 33 1.91 8.04 5.04
CA ASN A 33 2.08 7.84 6.49
C ASN A 33 3.49 7.42 6.92
N ASN A 34 4.46 7.33 5.99
CA ASN A 34 5.89 7.00 6.13
C ASN A 34 6.26 5.73 6.94
N ASN A 35 5.78 5.60 8.17
CA ASN A 35 6.02 4.47 9.06
C ASN A 35 4.73 4.10 9.81
N SER A 36 4.21 2.89 9.62
CA SER A 36 2.93 2.48 10.21
C SER A 36 2.92 1.02 10.64
N ASN A 37 2.11 0.72 11.66
CA ASN A 37 1.91 -0.66 12.13
C ASN A 37 0.83 -1.38 11.32
N TRP A 38 0.76 -2.70 11.51
CA TRP A 38 -0.20 -3.55 10.80
C TRP A 38 -1.66 -3.13 11.01
N SER A 39 -2.03 -2.77 12.25
CA SER A 39 -3.41 -2.41 12.61
C SER A 39 -3.89 -1.18 11.85
N LYS A 40 -3.07 -0.12 11.78
CA LYS A 40 -3.41 1.09 11.03
C LYS A 40 -3.55 0.86 9.53
N ILE A 41 -2.68 0.02 8.96
CA ILE A 41 -2.77 -0.38 7.55
C ILE A 41 -4.08 -1.14 7.31
N LYS A 42 -4.44 -2.06 8.21
CA LYS A 42 -5.71 -2.80 8.14
C LYS A 42 -6.92 -1.88 8.20
N GLU A 43 -6.95 -0.97 9.17
CA GLU A 43 -8.04 0.00 9.34
C GLU A 43 -8.25 0.82 8.07
N PHE A 44 -7.18 1.36 7.48
CA PHE A 44 -7.27 2.12 6.23
C PHE A 44 -7.85 1.31 5.06
N ILE A 45 -7.40 0.05 4.91
CA ILE A 45 -7.89 -0.83 3.84
C ILE A 45 -9.36 -1.18 4.09
N GLU A 46 -9.75 -1.44 5.33
CA GLU A 46 -11.13 -1.78 5.68
C GLU A 46 -12.10 -0.63 5.47
N GLN A 47 -11.66 0.60 5.78
CA GLN A 47 -12.41 1.82 5.46
C GLN A 47 -12.61 2.00 3.95
N SER A 48 -11.66 1.53 3.14
CA SER A 48 -11.69 1.70 1.68
C SER A 48 -12.43 0.58 0.95
N SER A 49 -12.35 -0.65 1.45
CA SER A 49 -12.73 -1.86 0.70
C SER A 49 -13.65 -2.84 1.45
N GLY A 50 -14.02 -2.53 2.70
CA GLY A 50 -14.75 -3.43 3.58
C GLY A 50 -13.84 -4.39 4.34
N ILE A 51 -14.43 -5.30 5.13
CA ILE A 51 -13.68 -6.20 6.05
C ILE A 51 -12.62 -7.00 5.29
N VAL A 52 -11.39 -6.97 5.79
CA VAL A 52 -10.27 -7.70 5.19
C VAL A 52 -9.83 -8.84 6.09
N ASN A 53 -9.70 -10.02 5.49
CA ASN A 53 -9.12 -11.17 6.17
C ASN A 53 -7.67 -10.85 6.62
N PRO A 54 -7.35 -10.99 7.92
CA PRO A 54 -6.01 -10.70 8.45
C PRO A 54 -4.87 -11.44 7.72
N ASN A 55 -5.11 -12.68 7.29
CA ASN A 55 -4.13 -13.48 6.57
C ASN A 55 -3.87 -12.94 5.16
N THR A 56 -4.90 -12.40 4.50
CA THR A 56 -4.77 -11.74 3.20
C THR A 56 -3.85 -10.52 3.31
N LEU A 57 -4.05 -9.67 4.32
CA LEU A 57 -3.18 -8.53 4.55
C LEU A 57 -1.73 -8.96 4.84
N HIS A 58 -1.54 -10.00 5.66
CA HIS A 58 -0.21 -10.54 5.93
C HIS A 58 0.47 -11.05 4.65
N PHE A 59 -0.26 -11.76 3.79
CA PHE A 59 0.25 -12.24 2.51
C PHE A 59 0.71 -11.10 1.60
N HIS A 60 -0.06 -10.01 1.49
CA HIS A 60 0.31 -8.86 0.66
C HIS A 60 1.49 -8.07 1.23
N LEU A 61 1.55 -7.87 2.56
CA LEU A 61 2.71 -7.25 3.21
C LEU A 61 3.98 -8.06 2.98
N LYS A 62 3.92 -9.39 3.14
CA LYS A 62 5.05 -10.28 2.87
C LYS A 62 5.48 -10.22 1.40
N SER A 63 4.52 -10.18 0.47
CA SER A 63 4.82 -10.01 -0.96
C SER A 63 5.57 -8.71 -1.24
N LEU A 64 5.11 -7.59 -0.68
CA LEU A 64 5.74 -6.28 -0.86
C LEU A 64 7.15 -6.20 -0.23
N ILE A 65 7.36 -6.89 0.89
CA ILE A 65 8.71 -7.04 1.50
C ILE A 65 9.62 -7.82 0.57
N ASN A 66 9.15 -8.95 0.03
CA ASN A 66 9.95 -9.77 -0.89
C ASN A 66 10.31 -9.02 -2.18
N MET A 67 9.42 -8.15 -2.66
CA MET A 67 9.66 -7.24 -3.79
C MET A 67 10.58 -6.06 -3.43
N ARG A 68 10.96 -5.91 -2.15
CA ARG A 68 11.70 -4.76 -1.61
C ARG A 68 10.97 -3.43 -1.79
N TYR A 69 9.64 -3.43 -1.90
CA TYR A 69 8.87 -2.18 -2.00
C TYR A 69 8.60 -1.59 -0.62
N ILE A 70 8.58 -2.43 0.41
CA ILE A 70 8.45 -1.98 1.80
C ILE A 70 9.52 -2.63 2.67
N LYS A 71 9.99 -1.89 3.67
CA LYS A 71 10.87 -2.38 4.73
C LYS A 71 10.06 -2.62 5.99
N ARG A 72 10.32 -3.75 6.64
CA ARG A 72 9.81 -4.08 7.98
C ARG A 72 10.87 -3.74 9.03
N SER A 73 10.47 -3.12 10.13
CA SER A 73 11.37 -2.74 11.23
C SER A 73 10.67 -2.92 12.58
N GLY A 74 11.42 -2.74 13.67
CA GLY A 74 10.91 -2.85 15.05
C GLY A 74 11.08 -4.24 15.67
N SER A 75 10.65 -4.37 16.93
CA SER A 75 10.67 -5.64 17.67
C SER A 75 9.49 -6.52 17.28
N ARG A 76 9.44 -7.76 17.81
CA ARG A 76 8.32 -8.67 17.58
C ARG A 76 6.96 -8.05 17.95
N ASP A 77 6.95 -7.22 19.00
CA ASP A 77 5.76 -6.60 19.57
C ASP A 77 5.48 -5.19 19.02
N SER A 78 6.41 -4.61 18.24
CA SER A 78 6.32 -3.23 17.73
C SER A 78 6.70 -3.15 16.24
N ILE A 79 6.17 -4.07 15.45
CA ILE A 79 6.46 -4.12 14.01
C ILE A 79 5.89 -2.89 13.30
N THR A 80 6.73 -2.22 12.51
CA THR A 80 6.31 -1.16 11.60
C THR A 80 6.77 -1.43 10.16
N TYR A 81 6.07 -0.82 9.22
CA TYR A 81 6.30 -0.92 7.79
C TYR A 81 6.51 0.49 7.22
N LYS A 82 7.46 0.62 6.31
CA LYS A 82 7.76 1.87 5.58
C LYS A 82 8.00 1.57 4.10
N LEU A 83 7.73 2.54 3.24
CA LEU A 83 8.15 2.43 1.84
C LEU A 83 9.67 2.36 1.73
N ASP A 84 10.12 1.60 0.74
CA ASP A 84 11.50 1.57 0.31
C ASP A 84 11.61 2.20 -1.08
N LYS A 85 11.47 3.53 -1.12
CA LYS A 85 11.36 4.32 -2.37
C LYS A 85 12.51 4.08 -3.35
N GLU A 86 13.69 3.71 -2.86
CA GLU A 86 14.88 3.41 -3.69
C GLU A 86 14.69 2.16 -4.56
N ASN A 87 13.90 1.19 -4.08
CA ASN A 87 13.68 -0.10 -4.74
C ASN A 87 12.33 -0.18 -5.46
N ILE A 88 11.49 0.85 -5.33
CA ILE A 88 10.24 0.96 -6.08
C ILE A 88 10.55 1.67 -7.42
N PRO A 89 10.18 1.08 -8.57
CA PRO A 89 10.29 1.75 -9.86
C PRO A 89 9.65 3.15 -9.82
N LYS A 90 10.39 4.15 -10.28
CA LYS A 90 10.01 5.57 -10.16
C LYS A 90 8.60 5.87 -10.66
N PHE A 91 8.22 5.28 -11.80
CA PHE A 91 6.90 5.47 -12.38
C PHE A 91 5.76 5.00 -11.43
N ILE A 92 5.97 3.97 -10.60
CA ILE A 92 4.96 3.50 -9.64
C ILE A 92 4.73 4.57 -8.56
N ILE A 93 5.81 5.15 -8.04
CA ILE A 93 5.74 6.22 -7.04
C ILE A 93 5.06 7.45 -7.65
N GLU A 94 5.47 7.85 -8.85
CA GLU A 94 4.88 8.99 -9.55
C GLU A 94 3.38 8.78 -9.81
N THR A 95 2.95 7.57 -10.21
CA THR A 95 1.53 7.24 -10.38
C THR A 95 0.77 7.31 -9.06
N ILE A 96 1.31 6.76 -7.97
CA ILE A 96 0.69 6.83 -6.64
C ILE A 96 0.57 8.28 -6.17
N GLU A 97 1.62 9.08 -6.31
CA GLU A 97 1.66 10.49 -5.89
C GLU A 97 0.71 11.36 -6.73
N SER A 98 0.69 11.17 -8.05
CA SER A 98 -0.24 11.86 -8.96
C SER A 98 -1.69 11.59 -8.57
N LYS A 99 -2.02 10.33 -8.26
CA LYS A 99 -3.39 9.92 -7.93
C LYS A 99 -3.80 10.30 -6.50
N ASN A 100 -2.87 10.35 -5.54
CA ASN A 100 -3.15 10.87 -4.20
C ASN A 100 -3.55 12.35 -4.23
N ASN A 101 -2.95 13.15 -5.11
CA ASN A 101 -3.30 14.56 -5.28
C ASN A 101 -4.70 14.78 -5.88
N GLU A 102 -5.28 13.78 -6.54
CA GLU A 102 -6.66 13.80 -7.04
C GLU A 102 -7.70 13.49 -5.94
N LEU A 103 -7.27 12.93 -4.80
CA LEU A 103 -8.13 12.61 -3.65
C LEU A 103 -8.20 13.74 -2.62
N SER A 104 -7.18 14.59 -2.56
CA SER A 104 -7.09 15.74 -1.64
C SER A 104 -7.68 17.04 -2.23
N LYS A 105 -8.26 16.98 -3.43
CA LYS A 105 -8.97 18.09 -4.12
C LYS A 105 -10.46 17.79 -4.19
#